data_AF-A0A0G3IJT4-F1
#
_entry.id   AF-A0A0G3IJT4-F1
#
_cell.length_a   1.000
_cell.length_b   1.000
_cell.length_c   1.000
_cell.angle_alpha   90.00
_cell.angle_beta   90.00
_cell.angle_gamma   90.00
#
_symmetry.space_group_name_H-M   'P 1'
#
loop_
_entity.id
_entity.type
_entity.pdbx_description
1 polymer ?
#
loop_
_entity_poly.entity_id
_entity_poly.type
_entity_poly.pdbx_seq_one_letter_code
_entity_poly.pdbx_strand_id
1 'polypeptide(L)'
;MTRPQVWVSATSPDIDFDGATPGSHWQLVGEIDSMQESAFFTYIQVFIVGRRTVKGPPEFYLDGDRDSEWVQQAKAQPPFWVAIDPWGQMRASIHGAHPTYLVSKAKAKVTSLVRRPPEPHPGRTDRPIKVPIKLTRVDREVFTRWRQPGT
;
A
#
# COMPACT_ATOMS: atom_id res chain seq x y z
N MET A 1 -10.29 3.06 -12.41
CA MET A 1 -9.68 1.98 -11.61
C MET A 1 -8.61 2.61 -10.77
N THR A 2 -8.62 2.42 -9.44
CA THR A 2 -7.65 3.06 -8.55
C THR A 2 -6.37 2.26 -8.48
N ARG A 3 -5.23 2.94 -8.45
CA ARG A 3 -3.93 2.35 -8.15
C ARG A 3 -3.42 2.93 -6.84
N PRO A 4 -3.75 2.30 -5.70
CA PRO A 4 -3.24 2.73 -4.41
C PRO A 4 -1.72 2.77 -4.42
N GLN A 5 -1.14 3.88 -3.98
CA GLN A 5 0.30 4.03 -3.86
C GLN A 5 0.78 3.52 -2.51
N VAL A 6 1.88 2.78 -2.51
CA VAL A 6 2.44 2.13 -1.33
C VAL A 6 3.75 2.80 -0.95
N TRP A 7 3.80 3.25 0.29
CA TRP A 7 4.94 3.85 0.92
C TRP A 7 5.43 2.95 2.05
N VAL A 8 6.74 2.91 2.27
CA VAL A 8 7.35 2.14 3.36
C VAL A 8 8.24 3.00 4.24
N SER A 9 8.34 2.64 5.51
CA SER A 9 9.31 3.22 6.43
C SER A 9 9.93 2.16 7.34
N ALA A 10 11.24 2.24 7.56
CA ALA A 10 11.94 1.37 8.50
C ALA A 10 11.78 1.84 9.97
N THR A 11 11.53 3.13 10.18
CA THR A 11 11.71 3.82 11.47
C THR A 11 10.40 4.02 12.23
N SER A 12 9.43 4.73 11.64
CA SER A 12 8.19 5.14 12.32
C SER A 12 6.95 4.86 11.45
N PRO A 13 5.77 4.59 12.06
CA PRO A 13 4.49 4.61 11.36
C PRO A 13 3.87 6.02 11.28
N ASP A 14 4.46 7.02 11.91
CA ASP A 14 3.85 8.36 11.99
C ASP A 14 3.87 9.07 10.62
N ILE A 15 2.83 9.87 10.36
CA ILE A 15 2.71 10.64 9.10
C ILE A 15 3.02 12.10 9.41
N ASP A 16 4.14 12.57 8.88
CA ASP A 16 4.62 13.95 8.95
C ASP A 16 4.38 14.62 7.59
N PHE A 17 3.11 14.78 7.23
CA PHE A 17 2.71 15.20 5.89
C PHE A 17 3.29 16.58 5.53
N ASP A 18 4.09 16.63 4.46
CA ASP A 18 4.85 17.82 4.03
C ASP A 18 4.11 18.70 3.01
N GLY A 19 2.86 18.35 2.68
CA GLY A 19 2.06 18.99 1.62
C GLY A 19 1.97 18.16 0.34
N ALA A 20 2.83 17.16 0.15
CA ALA A 20 2.84 16.29 -1.03
C ALA A 20 2.94 14.79 -0.67
N THR A 21 3.79 14.45 0.28
CA THR A 21 4.18 13.09 0.66
C THR A 21 3.84 12.82 2.13
N PRO A 22 3.77 11.54 2.56
CA PRO A 22 3.51 11.22 3.98
C PRO A 22 4.65 11.61 4.94
N GLY A 23 5.75 12.16 4.44
CA GLY A 23 6.90 12.63 5.21
C GLY A 23 8.21 12.07 4.68
N SER A 24 9.33 12.72 5.00
CA SER A 24 10.65 12.41 4.43
C SER A 24 11.20 11.02 4.78
N HIS A 25 10.70 10.40 5.86
CA HIS A 25 11.09 9.06 6.29
C HIS A 25 10.30 7.94 5.59
N TRP A 26 9.40 8.31 4.69
CA TRP A 26 8.63 7.39 3.86
C TRP A 26 9.17 7.34 2.44
N GLN A 27 9.33 6.13 1.92
CA GLN A 27 9.75 5.89 0.55
C GLN A 27 8.59 5.33 -0.27
N LEU A 28 8.26 5.97 -1.40
CA LEU A 28 7.34 5.39 -2.38
C LEU A 28 8.01 4.19 -3.05
N VAL A 29 7.36 3.02 -3.02
CA VAL A 29 7.93 1.76 -3.55
C VAL A 29 7.10 1.14 -4.65
N GLY A 30 5.90 1.64 -4.90
CA GLY A 30 5.08 1.17 -6.02
C GLY A 30 3.59 1.31 -5.77
N GLU A 31 2.83 0.47 -6.44
CA GLU A 31 1.38 0.55 -6.48
C GLU A 31 0.71 -0.82 -6.28
N ILE A 32 -0.58 -0.79 -5.97
CA ILE A 32 -1.42 -1.99 -5.94
C ILE A 32 -2.32 -1.98 -7.16
N ASP A 33 -2.23 -3.03 -7.97
CA ASP A 33 -3.25 -3.28 -9.00
C ASP A 33 -4.53 -3.78 -8.32
N SER A 34 -5.53 -2.91 -8.18
CA SER A 34 -6.77 -3.22 -7.45
C SER A 34 -7.60 -4.35 -8.08
N MET A 35 -7.39 -4.68 -9.36
CA MET A 35 -8.09 -5.79 -10.01
C MET A 35 -7.38 -7.11 -9.70
N GLN A 36 -6.06 -7.15 -9.86
CA GLN A 36 -5.28 -8.36 -9.53
C GLN A 36 -5.32 -8.68 -8.04
N GLU A 37 -5.34 -7.64 -7.21
CA GLU A 37 -5.33 -7.72 -5.75
C GLU A 37 -6.73 -7.44 -5.16
N SER A 38 -7.79 -7.82 -5.87
CA SER A 38 -9.19 -7.50 -5.50
C SER A 38 -9.61 -7.98 -4.10
N ALA A 39 -9.10 -9.13 -3.66
CA ALA A 39 -9.35 -9.63 -2.30
C ALA A 39 -8.72 -8.70 -1.25
N PHE A 40 -7.44 -8.35 -1.43
CA PHE A 40 -6.76 -7.41 -0.55
C PHE A 40 -7.39 -6.01 -0.61
N PHE A 41 -7.79 -5.56 -1.80
CA PHE A 41 -8.40 -4.24 -2.00
C PHE A 41 -9.67 -4.03 -1.14
N THR A 42 -10.32 -5.12 -0.70
CA THR A 42 -11.43 -5.02 0.25
C THR A 42 -11.03 -4.40 1.60
N TYR A 43 -9.78 -4.58 2.06
CA TYR A 43 -9.24 -3.92 3.26
C TYR A 43 -9.15 -2.41 3.09
N ILE A 44 -8.82 -1.94 1.87
CA ILE A 44 -8.78 -0.51 1.54
C ILE A 44 -10.22 0.04 1.43
N GLN A 45 -11.13 -0.72 0.81
CA GLN A 45 -12.54 -0.34 0.63
C GLN A 45 -13.30 -0.10 1.93
N VAL A 46 -12.89 -0.71 3.04
CA VAL A 46 -13.44 -0.39 4.38
C VAL A 46 -13.37 1.11 4.65
N PHE A 47 -12.26 1.75 4.26
CA PHE A 47 -11.98 3.15 4.58
C PHE A 47 -12.46 4.16 3.55
N ILE A 48 -12.49 3.77 2.26
CA ILE A 48 -12.88 4.68 1.16
C ILE A 48 -14.37 4.63 0.81
N VAL A 49 -15.04 3.49 0.98
CA VAL A 49 -16.45 3.31 0.62
C VAL A 49 -17.29 2.68 1.76
N GLY A 50 -16.74 2.58 2.97
CA GLY A 50 -17.47 2.10 4.14
C GLY A 50 -17.83 0.61 4.09
N ARG A 51 -17.06 -0.21 3.38
CA ARG A 51 -17.27 -1.65 3.30
C ARG A 51 -17.20 -2.28 4.70
N ARG A 52 -18.13 -3.19 5.03
CA ARG A 52 -18.21 -3.83 6.37
C ARG A 52 -17.36 -5.09 6.54
N THR A 53 -16.95 -5.72 5.45
CA THR A 53 -16.24 -7.01 5.47
C THR A 53 -15.04 -7.04 4.55
N VAL A 54 -13.96 -7.65 5.02
CA VAL A 54 -12.73 -7.91 4.25
C VAL A 54 -12.71 -9.36 3.77
N LYS A 55 -11.96 -9.62 2.69
CA LYS A 55 -11.81 -10.95 2.10
C LYS A 55 -10.36 -11.43 2.22
N GLY A 56 -10.20 -12.70 2.56
CA GLY A 56 -8.89 -13.38 2.51
C GLY A 56 -7.87 -12.88 3.54
N PRO A 57 -6.62 -13.37 3.44
CA PRO A 57 -5.52 -12.94 4.29
C PRO A 57 -5.09 -11.49 4.03
N PRO A 58 -4.48 -10.81 5.02
CA PRO A 58 -4.00 -9.44 4.88
C PRO A 58 -2.63 -9.39 4.18
N GLU A 59 -2.59 -9.86 2.95
CA GLU A 59 -1.38 -9.96 2.14
C GLU A 59 -1.68 -9.62 0.68
N PHE A 60 -0.70 -9.07 -0.02
CA PHE A 60 -0.85 -8.63 -1.41
C PHE A 60 0.48 -8.71 -2.16
N TYR A 61 0.42 -8.71 -3.49
CA TYR A 61 1.58 -8.40 -4.31
C TYR A 61 1.60 -6.90 -4.64
N LEU A 62 2.69 -6.25 -4.28
CA LEU A 62 3.03 -4.90 -4.70
C LEU A 62 3.55 -4.95 -6.14
N ASP A 63 3.07 -4.04 -6.99
CA ASP A 63 3.73 -3.69 -8.23
C ASP A 63 4.86 -2.72 -7.91
N GLY A 64 6.03 -3.29 -7.60
CA GLY A 64 7.19 -2.54 -7.19
C GLY A 64 7.85 -1.83 -8.36
N ASP A 65 8.23 -0.58 -8.13
CA ASP A 65 9.06 0.17 -9.06
C ASP A 65 10.43 -0.49 -9.19
N ARG A 66 10.82 -0.80 -10.42
CA ARG A 66 12.09 -1.47 -10.72
C ARG A 66 13.31 -0.62 -10.39
N ASP A 67 13.17 0.70 -10.39
CA ASP A 67 14.26 1.65 -10.14
C ASP A 67 14.38 1.99 -8.65
N SER A 68 13.45 1.48 -7.82
CA SER A 68 13.52 1.60 -6.36
C SER A 68 14.52 0.61 -5.78
N GLU A 69 15.57 1.11 -5.13
CA GLU A 69 16.56 0.29 -4.41
C GLU A 69 15.89 -0.62 -3.36
N TRP A 70 14.84 -0.12 -2.70
CA TRP A 70 14.07 -0.90 -1.72
C TRP A 70 13.44 -2.14 -2.37
N VAL A 71 12.84 -1.98 -3.55
CA VAL A 71 12.20 -3.06 -4.31
C VAL A 71 13.23 -4.07 -4.81
N GLN A 72 14.37 -3.59 -5.33
CA GLN A 72 15.46 -4.47 -5.78
C GLN A 72 15.99 -5.34 -4.63
N GLN A 73 16.00 -4.81 -3.42
CA GLN A 73 16.46 -5.51 -2.21
C GLN A 73 15.32 -6.10 -1.36
N ALA A 74 14.09 -6.15 -1.89
CA ALA A 74 12.89 -6.45 -1.11
C ALA A 74 13.00 -7.73 -0.24
N LYS A 75 13.64 -8.78 -0.76
CA LYS A 75 13.82 -10.05 -0.02
C LYS A 75 14.68 -9.93 1.24
N ALA A 76 15.57 -8.95 1.29
CA ALA A 76 16.48 -8.70 2.41
C ALA A 76 15.96 -7.60 3.37
N GLN A 77 14.83 -6.97 3.05
CA GLN A 77 14.32 -5.86 3.85
C GLN A 77 13.90 -6.37 5.26
N PRO A 78 14.41 -5.74 6.34
CA PRO A 78 13.91 -6.01 7.68
C PRO A 78 12.44 -5.58 7.79
N PRO A 79 11.67 -6.01 8.81
CA PRO A 79 10.28 -5.59 8.98
C PRO A 79 10.12 -4.05 8.97
N PHE A 80 9.09 -3.58 8.25
CA PHE A 80 8.87 -2.17 7.92
C PHE A 80 7.41 -1.77 8.09
N TRP A 81 7.15 -0.48 8.29
CA TRP A 81 5.81 0.10 8.27
C TRP A 81 5.35 0.33 6.83
N VAL A 82 4.04 0.25 6.61
CA VAL A 82 3.41 0.49 5.30
C VAL A 82 2.38 1.61 5.45
N ALA A 83 2.41 2.58 4.55
CA ALA A 83 1.35 3.55 4.35
C ALA A 83 0.78 3.43 2.93
N ILE A 84 -0.54 3.38 2.81
CA ILE A 84 -1.21 3.26 1.51
C ILE A 84 -2.04 4.52 1.27
N ASP A 85 -1.71 5.28 0.23
CA ASP A 85 -2.64 6.23 -0.34
C ASP A 85 -3.66 5.45 -1.19
N PRO A 86 -4.95 5.43 -0.82
CA PRO A 86 -5.92 4.57 -1.49
C PRO A 86 -6.31 5.06 -2.90
N TRP A 87 -5.99 6.31 -3.26
CA TRP A 87 -6.30 6.88 -4.58
C TRP A 87 -5.05 7.07 -5.44
N GLY A 88 -3.89 7.27 -4.81
CA GLY A 88 -2.63 7.54 -5.50
C GLY A 88 -2.76 8.75 -6.42
N GLN A 89 -2.26 8.62 -7.66
CA GLN A 89 -2.32 9.69 -8.67
C GLN A 89 -3.76 10.15 -9.00
N MET A 90 -4.77 9.29 -8.83
CA MET A 90 -6.16 9.69 -9.10
C MET A 90 -6.68 10.72 -8.09
N ARG A 91 -6.04 10.87 -6.92
CA ARG A 91 -6.50 11.77 -5.86
C ARG A 91 -6.75 13.20 -6.36
N ALA A 92 -5.85 13.73 -7.19
CA ALA A 92 -5.97 15.07 -7.75
C ALA A 92 -7.21 15.28 -8.65
N SER A 93 -7.80 14.20 -9.17
CA SER A 93 -9.00 14.24 -10.00
C SER A 93 -10.31 14.07 -9.20
N ILE A 94 -10.22 13.78 -7.90
CA ILE A 94 -11.39 13.54 -7.04
C ILE A 94 -11.69 14.81 -6.24
N HIS A 95 -12.83 15.43 -6.54
CA HIS A 95 -13.29 16.61 -5.81
C HIS A 95 -13.48 16.31 -4.32
N GLY A 96 -12.85 17.11 -3.46
CA GLY A 96 -12.91 16.94 -2.00
C GLY A 96 -12.06 15.79 -1.44
N ALA A 97 -11.20 15.16 -2.24
CA ALA A 97 -10.27 14.15 -1.72
C ALA A 97 -9.11 14.81 -0.97
N HIS A 98 -9.13 14.68 0.36
CA HIS A 98 -8.02 15.10 1.21
C HIS A 98 -6.92 14.01 1.27
N PRO A 99 -5.65 14.39 1.49
CA PRO A 99 -4.58 13.45 1.78
C PRO A 99 -5.01 12.46 2.88
N THR A 100 -5.04 11.19 2.52
CA THR A 100 -5.43 10.09 3.40
C THR A 100 -4.44 8.97 3.21
N TYR A 101 -3.96 8.42 4.32
CA TYR A 101 -3.07 7.27 4.31
C TYR A 101 -3.65 6.19 5.22
N LEU A 102 -3.63 4.94 4.74
CA LEU A 102 -3.91 3.76 5.56
C LEU A 102 -2.57 3.23 6.06
N VAL A 103 -2.29 3.46 7.33
CA VAL A 103 -1.01 3.14 7.96
C VAL A 103 -1.12 1.82 8.69
N SER A 104 -0.19 0.90 8.44
CA SER A 104 -0.17 -0.42 9.07
C SER A 104 -0.05 -0.31 10.59
N LYS A 105 -0.87 -1.04 11.35
CA LYS A 105 -0.82 -1.06 12.82
C LYS A 105 0.39 -1.79 13.41
N ALA A 106 1.05 -2.63 12.62
CA ALA A 106 2.29 -3.30 12.97
C ALA A 106 3.19 -3.42 11.74
N LYS A 107 4.49 -3.63 11.97
CA LYS A 107 5.45 -3.85 10.89
C LYS A 107 5.03 -5.03 10.01
N ALA A 108 5.00 -4.78 8.72
CA ALA A 108 4.85 -5.73 7.64
C ALA A 108 6.19 -6.43 7.33
N LYS A 109 6.13 -7.44 6.47
CA LYS A 109 7.34 -8.10 5.96
C LYS A 109 7.17 -8.57 4.52
N VAL A 110 8.29 -8.66 3.81
CA VAL A 110 8.37 -9.40 2.56
C VAL A 110 8.46 -10.89 2.88
N THR A 111 7.57 -11.70 2.30
CA THR A 111 7.54 -13.15 2.53
C THR A 111 6.83 -13.85 1.41
N SER A 112 7.19 -15.11 1.10
CA SER A 112 6.42 -15.92 0.15
C SER A 112 4.95 -16.02 0.57
N LEU A 113 4.03 -15.81 -0.37
CA LEU A 113 2.60 -16.01 -0.17
C LEU A 113 2.18 -17.40 -0.68
N VAL A 114 1.04 -17.90 -0.20
CA VAL A 114 0.53 -19.22 -0.62
C VAL A 114 0.18 -19.25 -2.11
N ARG A 115 -0.34 -18.13 -2.63
CA ARG A 115 -0.68 -17.97 -4.04
C ARG A 115 0.51 -17.45 -4.85
N ARG A 116 0.53 -17.77 -6.14
CA ARG A 116 1.55 -17.26 -7.08
C ARG A 116 1.36 -15.75 -7.34
N PRO A 117 2.44 -15.03 -7.70
CA PRO A 117 2.32 -13.67 -8.20
C PRO A 117 1.36 -13.61 -9.39
N PRO A 118 0.46 -12.61 -9.46
CA PRO A 118 -0.37 -12.42 -10.63
C PRO A 118 0.50 -12.02 -11.83
N GLU A 119 0.14 -12.48 -13.02
CA GLU A 119 0.85 -12.11 -14.24
C GLU A 119 0.53 -10.65 -14.61
N PRO A 120 1.54 -9.85 -15.00
CA PRO A 120 1.29 -8.53 -15.58
C PRO A 120 0.39 -8.62 -16.82
N HIS A 121 -0.43 -7.60 -17.06
CA HIS A 121 -1.25 -7.55 -18.27
C HIS A 121 -0.38 -7.61 -19.54
N PRO A 122 -0.76 -8.38 -20.58
CA PRO A 122 0.07 -8.58 -21.78
C PRO A 122 0.47 -7.30 -22.52
N GLY A 123 -0.35 -6.23 -22.43
CA GLY A 123 -0.08 -4.92 -23.04
C GLY A 123 0.68 -3.94 -22.14
N ARG A 124 1.07 -4.35 -20.94
CA ARG A 124 1.76 -3.49 -19.98
C ARG A 124 3.26 -3.44 -20.30
N THR A 125 3.77 -2.26 -20.64
CA THR A 125 5.17 -2.04 -21.02
C THR A 125 6.07 -1.86 -19.79
N ASP A 126 5.55 -1.28 -18.71
CA ASP A 126 6.20 -1.29 -17.42
C ASP A 126 6.10 -2.71 -16.83
N ARG A 127 7.24 -3.39 -16.66
CA ARG A 127 7.31 -4.73 -16.06
C ARG A 127 7.61 -4.58 -14.57
N PRO A 128 6.61 -4.38 -13.69
CA PRO A 128 6.87 -4.18 -12.27
C PRO A 128 7.45 -5.44 -11.65
N ILE A 129 8.24 -5.25 -10.61
CA ILE A 129 8.71 -6.36 -9.78
C ILE A 129 7.61 -6.69 -8.79
N LYS A 130 7.07 -7.92 -8.86
CA LYS A 130 6.04 -8.38 -7.92
C LYS A 130 6.68 -8.66 -6.56
N VAL A 131 6.42 -7.81 -5.57
CA VAL A 131 6.92 -7.99 -4.20
C VAL A 131 5.80 -8.51 -3.30
N PRO A 132 5.94 -9.70 -2.68
CA PRO A 132 4.90 -10.22 -1.80
C PRO A 132 4.98 -9.59 -0.41
N ILE A 133 3.93 -8.88 -0.02
CA ILE A 133 3.84 -8.18 1.27
C ILE A 133 2.81 -8.88 2.16
N LYS A 134 3.21 -9.19 3.39
CA LYS A 134 2.30 -9.67 4.44
C LYS A 134 2.19 -8.66 5.56
N LEU A 135 0.97 -8.24 5.84
CA LEU A 135 0.66 -7.34 6.96
C LEU A 135 0.34 -8.16 8.22
N THR A 136 0.57 -7.54 9.37
CA THR A 136 0.27 -8.11 10.67
C THR A 136 -1.02 -7.51 11.22
N ARG A 137 -1.91 -8.35 11.76
CA ARG A 137 -3.13 -7.88 12.43
C ARG A 137 -2.82 -7.47 13.87
N VAL A 138 -3.40 -6.35 14.30
CA VAL A 138 -3.44 -5.88 15.69
C VAL A 138 -4.89 -5.61 16.02
N ASP A 139 -5.42 -6.24 17.08
CA ASP A 139 -6.84 -6.16 17.47
C ASP A 139 -7.82 -6.45 16.32
N ARG A 140 -7.50 -7.48 15.51
CA ARG A 140 -8.23 -7.91 14.30
C ARG A 140 -8.22 -6.91 13.13
N GLU A 141 -7.58 -5.77 13.28
CA GLU A 141 -7.41 -4.75 12.23
C GLU A 141 -5.99 -4.75 11.67
N VAL A 142 -5.79 -4.17 10.50
CA VAL A 142 -4.47 -4.06 9.87
C VAL A 142 -4.00 -2.62 9.69
N PHE A 143 -4.95 -1.67 9.63
CA PHE A 143 -4.67 -0.28 9.34
C PHE A 143 -5.30 0.63 10.39
N THR A 144 -4.63 1.74 10.64
CA THR A 144 -5.21 2.97 11.17
C THR A 144 -5.31 3.97 10.02
N ARG A 145 -6.42 4.70 9.94
CA ARG A 145 -6.58 5.75 8.92
C ARG A 145 -6.02 7.07 9.44
N TRP A 146 -4.99 7.58 8.78
CA TRP A 146 -4.57 8.96 8.90
C TRP A 146 -5.31 9.82 7.86
N ARG A 147 -5.75 11.01 8.27
CA ARG A 147 -6.28 12.05 7.39
C ARG A 147 -5.62 13.35 7.79
N GLN A 148 -5.30 14.19 6.81
CA GLN A 148 -4.87 15.55 7.09
C GLN A 148 -5.94 16.23 7.97
N PRO A 149 -5.57 16.72 9.17
CA PRO A 149 -6.48 17.51 9.98
C PRO A 149 -6.98 18.70 9.17
N GLY A 150 -8.28 18.99 9.25
CA GLY A 150 -8.83 20.17 8.59
C GLY A 150 -8.11 21.41 9.11
N THR A 151 -7.55 22.19 8.19
CA THR A 151 -7.15 23.59 8.45
C THR A 151 -8.37 24.44 8.70
#